data_AF-A0A3M3RWZ1-F1
#
_entry.id   AF-A0A3M3RWZ1-F1
#
_cell.length_a   1.000
_cell.length_b   1.000
_cell.length_c   1.000
_cell.angle_alpha   90.00
_cell.angle_beta   90.00
_cell.angle_gamma   90.00
#
_symmetry.space_group_name_H-M   'P 1'
#
loop_
_entity.id
_entity.type
_entity.pdbx_description
1 polymer ?
#
loop_
_entity_poly.entity_id
_entity_poly.type
_entity_poly.pdbx_seq_one_letter_code
_entity_poly.pdbx_strand_id
1 'polypeptide(L)'
;MVSELLGDYLNAQLGLQVEYVCGEKDGGSHAWVELKGVVIDITSDQFEGRPPVYIAARDSWYTSWEEESRHLAVHHPSAWTYREEREVLRAVLRGAGLPNSDL
;
A
#
# COMPACT_ATOMS: atom_id res chain seq x y z
N MET A 1 4.79 -2.85 6.39
CA MET A 1 3.49 -3.43 5.97
C MET A 1 3.41 -3.47 4.45
N VAL A 2 2.61 -4.38 3.86
CA VAL A 2 2.56 -4.56 2.39
C VAL A 2 2.12 -3.29 1.63
N SER A 3 1.16 -2.52 2.15
CA SER A 3 0.73 -1.25 1.55
C SER A 3 1.86 -0.22 1.52
N GLU A 4 2.61 -0.06 2.61
CA GLU A 4 3.80 0.81 2.65
C GLU A 4 4.87 0.35 1.65
N LEU A 5 5.12 -0.97 1.56
CA LEU A 5 6.09 -1.54 0.63
C LEU A 5 5.74 -1.23 -0.83
N LEU A 6 4.46 -1.36 -1.20
CA LEU A 6 3.99 -0.99 -2.53
C LEU A 6 4.16 0.51 -2.78
N GLY A 7 3.74 1.36 -1.84
CA GLY A 7 3.86 2.80 -2.00
C GLY A 7 5.32 3.28 -2.09
N ASP A 8 6.20 2.71 -1.27
CA ASP A 8 7.65 2.96 -1.31
C ASP A 8 8.25 2.59 -2.68
N TYR A 9 7.91 1.41 -3.20
CA TYR A 9 8.33 0.98 -4.54
C TYR A 9 7.86 1.96 -5.63
N LEU A 10 6.59 2.37 -5.60
CA LEU A 10 6.02 3.32 -6.55
C LEU A 10 6.72 4.69 -6.48
N ASN A 11 7.04 5.15 -5.28
CA ASN A 11 7.76 6.39 -5.06
C ASN A 11 9.20 6.30 -5.58
N ALA A 12 9.92 5.22 -5.25
CA ALA A 12 11.32 5.04 -5.62
C ALA A 12 11.53 4.78 -7.12
N GLN A 13 10.72 3.92 -7.75
CA GLN A 13 10.93 3.53 -9.15
C GLN A 13 10.31 4.50 -10.14
N LEU A 14 9.17 5.09 -9.80
CA LEU A 14 8.39 5.90 -10.74
C LEU A 14 8.37 7.39 -10.38
N GLY A 15 9.04 7.79 -9.28
CA GLY A 15 9.07 9.19 -8.82
C GLY A 15 7.69 9.72 -8.43
N LEU A 16 6.80 8.81 -7.99
CA LEU A 16 5.46 9.17 -7.55
C LEU A 16 5.48 9.76 -6.14
N GLN A 17 4.33 10.29 -5.72
CA GLN A 17 4.10 10.85 -4.38
C GLN A 17 2.91 10.14 -3.77
N VAL A 18 3.06 8.82 -3.64
CA VAL A 18 2.06 7.91 -3.08
C VAL A 18 2.07 8.06 -1.56
N GLU A 19 0.91 8.34 -1.01
CA GLU A 19 0.68 8.46 0.42
C GLU A 19 0.19 7.12 0.97
N TYR A 20 0.74 6.69 2.09
CA TYR A 20 0.15 5.67 2.93
C TYR A 20 -1.00 6.28 3.73
N VAL A 21 -2.10 5.55 3.86
CA VAL A 21 -3.26 5.94 4.66
C VAL A 21 -3.66 4.76 5.54
N CYS A 22 -3.82 5.00 6.85
CA CYS A 22 -4.38 4.06 7.82
C CYS A 22 -5.72 4.60 8.31
N GLY A 23 -6.77 3.81 8.16
CA GLY A 23 -8.08 4.08 8.73
C GLY A 23 -8.35 3.20 9.94
N GLU A 24 -9.09 3.71 10.91
CA GLU A 24 -9.68 2.94 12.01
C GLU A 24 -11.20 2.86 11.87
N LYS A 25 -11.77 1.70 12.18
CA LYS A 25 -13.21 1.47 12.22
C LYS A 25 -13.55 0.30 13.13
N ASP A 26 -14.49 0.49 14.04
CA ASP A 26 -14.99 -0.55 14.95
C ASP A 26 -13.87 -1.28 15.74
N GLY A 27 -12.79 -0.57 16.07
CA GLY A 27 -11.62 -1.09 16.78
C GLY A 27 -10.64 -1.91 15.93
N GLY A 28 -10.86 -2.00 14.62
CA GLY A 28 -9.90 -2.53 13.65
C GLY A 28 -9.24 -1.41 12.84
N SER A 29 -8.03 -1.66 12.35
CA SER A 29 -7.35 -0.77 11.40
C SER A 29 -7.22 -1.42 10.03
N HIS A 30 -7.23 -0.58 8.99
CA HIS A 30 -6.97 -0.99 7.62
C HIS A 30 -6.11 0.05 6.92
N ALA A 31 -5.17 -0.41 6.10
CA ALA A 31 -4.25 0.48 5.43
C ALA A 31 -4.18 0.26 3.93
N TRP A 32 -4.19 1.36 3.19
CA TRP A 32 -4.07 1.40 1.73
C TRP A 32 -3.09 2.49 1.32
N VAL A 33 -2.87 2.64 0.02
CA VAL A 33 -2.12 3.78 -0.50
C VAL A 33 -2.98 4.65 -1.41
N GLU A 34 -2.68 5.94 -1.46
CA GLU A 34 -3.37 6.91 -2.30
C GLU A 34 -2.40 7.68 -3.18
N LEU A 35 -2.81 7.89 -4.43
CA LEU A 35 -2.11 8.74 -5.38
C LEU A 35 -3.11 9.69 -6.01
N LYS A 36 -3.02 10.98 -5.68
CA LYS A 36 -3.85 12.04 -6.28
C LYS A 36 -5.36 11.71 -6.25
N GLY A 37 -5.83 11.20 -5.11
CA GLY A 37 -7.24 10.84 -4.90
C GLY A 37 -7.65 9.46 -5.44
N VAL A 38 -6.73 8.71 -6.04
CA VAL A 38 -6.94 7.31 -6.41
C VAL A 38 -6.45 6.42 -5.27
N VAL A 39 -7.34 5.62 -4.72
CA VAL A 39 -7.03 4.54 -3.79
C VAL A 39 -6.43 3.36 -4.56
N ILE A 40 -5.37 2.80 -4.02
CA ILE A 40 -4.77 1.53 -4.45
C ILE A 40 -4.69 0.65 -3.20
N ASP A 41 -5.52 -0.38 -3.17
CA ASP A 41 -5.65 -1.30 -2.04
C ASP A 41 -5.56 -2.74 -2.55
N ILE A 42 -4.42 -3.37 -2.30
CA ILE A 42 -4.08 -4.71 -2.77
C ILE A 42 -4.52 -5.82 -1.80
N THR A 43 -5.15 -5.44 -0.68
CA THR A 43 -5.70 -6.38 0.31
C THR A 43 -7.17 -6.08 0.59
N SER A 44 -7.87 -5.45 -0.36
CA SER A 44 -9.25 -5.02 -0.17
C SER A 44 -10.18 -6.21 0.12
N ASP A 45 -9.88 -7.38 -0.46
CA ASP A 45 -10.60 -8.65 -0.24
C ASP A 45 -10.48 -9.25 1.16
N GLN A 46 -9.67 -8.67 2.05
CA GLN A 46 -9.73 -8.98 3.48
C GLN A 46 -11.11 -8.65 4.08
N PHE A 47 -11.90 -7.82 3.40
CA PHE A 47 -13.24 -7.43 3.80
C PHE A 47 -14.29 -7.98 2.84
N GLU A 48 -15.40 -8.45 3.41
CA GLU A 48 -16.49 -9.05 2.65
C GLU A 48 -17.06 -8.06 1.61
N GLY A 49 -17.29 -8.57 0.39
CA GLY A 49 -17.88 -7.79 -0.70
C GLY A 49 -16.91 -6.85 -1.42
N ARG A 50 -15.61 -6.88 -1.08
CA ARG A 50 -14.56 -6.11 -1.75
C ARG A 50 -13.84 -6.94 -2.83
N PRO A 51 -13.27 -6.30 -3.87
CA PRO A 51 -12.47 -7.00 -4.87
C PRO A 51 -11.07 -7.37 -4.31
N PRO A 52 -10.36 -8.35 -4.93
CA PRO A 52 -8.97 -8.67 -4.57
C PRO A 52 -8.02 -7.47 -4.57
N VAL A 53 -8.19 -6.59 -5.56
CA VAL A 53 -7.46 -5.34 -5.66
C VAL A 53 -8.46 -4.24 -6.01
N TYR A 54 -8.45 -3.15 -5.26
CA TYR A 54 -9.23 -1.96 -5.54
C TYR A 54 -8.35 -0.84 -6.07
N ILE A 55 -8.68 -0.31 -7.25
CA ILE A 55 -8.01 0.85 -7.84
C ILE A 55 -9.08 1.80 -8.41
N ALA A 56 -9.48 2.79 -7.63
CA ALA A 56 -10.44 3.81 -8.05
C ALA A 56 -10.42 5.00 -7.06
N ALA A 57 -11.26 6.02 -7.30
CA ALA A 57 -11.51 7.06 -6.29
C ALA A 57 -12.15 6.45 -5.03
N ARG A 58 -12.04 7.14 -3.88
CA ARG A 58 -12.70 6.73 -2.63
C ARG A 58 -14.20 6.50 -2.84
N ASP A 59 -14.66 5.28 -2.60
CA ASP A 59 -16.08 4.96 -2.49
C ASP A 59 -16.58 5.09 -1.05
N SER A 60 -17.86 4.79 -0.83
CA SER A 60 -18.50 4.85 0.48
C SER A 60 -17.80 4.00 1.55
N TRP A 61 -17.11 2.93 1.14
CA TRP A 61 -16.40 2.06 2.06
C TRP A 61 -15.18 2.79 2.61
N TYR A 62 -14.32 3.34 1.75
CA TYR A 62 -13.13 4.10 2.20
C TYR A 62 -13.50 5.38 2.96
N THR A 63 -14.59 6.05 2.58
CA THR A 63 -15.06 7.25 3.31
C THR A 63 -15.66 6.91 4.68
N SER A 64 -15.92 5.64 4.98
CA SER A 64 -16.48 5.21 6.26
C SER A 64 -15.43 4.96 7.35
N TRP A 65 -14.15 4.99 7.01
CA TRP A 65 -13.05 4.84 7.95
C TRP A 65 -12.62 6.21 8.50
N GLU A 66 -12.30 6.28 9.79
CA GLU A 66 -11.67 7.45 10.38
C GLU A 66 -10.18 7.43 10.06
N GLU A 67 -9.65 8.48 9.43
CA GLU A 67 -8.23 8.55 9.07
C GLU A 67 -7.37 8.74 10.33
N GLU A 68 -6.69 7.68 10.76
CA GLU A 68 -5.80 7.68 11.92
C GLU A 68 -4.44 8.26 11.55
N SER A 69 -3.91 7.89 10.37
CA SER A 69 -2.65 8.43 9.86
C SER A 69 -2.61 8.54 8.34
N ARG A 70 -1.90 9.57 7.87
CA ARG A 70 -1.52 9.77 6.47
C ARG A 70 -0.12 10.33 6.41
N HIS A 71 0.71 9.75 5.57
CA HIS A 71 2.05 10.26 5.27
C HIS A 71 2.56 9.70 3.95
N LEU A 72 3.68 10.21 3.45
CA LEU A 72 4.34 9.59 2.30
C LEU A 72 4.63 8.13 2.60
N ALA A 73 4.30 7.24 1.65
CA ALA A 73 4.58 5.82 1.80
C ALA A 73 6.10 5.59 1.75
N VAL A 74 6.65 5.11 2.86
CA VAL A 74 8.06 4.78 3.02
C VAL A 74 8.17 3.45 3.75
N HIS A 75 8.89 2.49 3.16
CA HIS A 75 9.09 1.16 3.75
C HIS A 75 10.52 1.08 4.30
N HIS A 76 10.74 1.62 5.49
CA HIS A 76 12.09 1.84 5.97
C HIS A 76 12.84 0.50 6.22
N PRO A 77 14.02 0.27 5.61
CA PRO A 77 14.74 -1.01 5.73
C PRO A 77 15.18 -1.38 7.16
N SER A 78 15.20 -0.41 8.08
CA SER A 78 15.64 -0.61 9.46
C SER A 78 14.54 -1.09 10.41
N ALA A 79 13.27 -1.14 9.98
CA ALA A 79 12.24 -1.75 10.81
C ALA A 79 12.41 -3.28 10.79
N TRP A 80 12.54 -3.87 11.97
CA TRP A 80 13.02 -5.25 12.19
C TRP A 80 12.22 -6.35 11.47
N THR A 81 11.02 -6.06 10.95
CA THR A 81 10.12 -7.01 10.28
C THR A 81 10.14 -6.93 8.74
N TYR A 82 10.93 -6.04 8.15
CA TYR A 82 10.72 -5.59 6.75
C TYR A 82 11.67 -6.17 5.69
N ARG A 83 12.69 -6.94 6.09
CA ARG A 83 13.65 -7.53 5.15
C ARG A 83 13.02 -8.62 4.27
N GLU A 84 12.21 -9.49 4.86
CA GLU A 84 11.55 -10.61 4.17
C GLU A 84 10.54 -10.10 3.14
N GLU A 85 9.74 -9.08 3.49
CA GLU A 85 8.76 -8.49 2.59
C GLU A 85 9.42 -7.93 1.32
N ARG A 86 10.59 -7.28 1.44
CA ARG A 86 11.36 -6.78 0.29
C ARG A 86 11.90 -7.91 -0.59
N GLU A 87 12.32 -9.02 0.00
CA GLU A 87 12.78 -10.18 -0.78
C GLU A 87 11.64 -10.82 -1.59
N VAL A 88 10.45 -10.92 -0.98
CA VAL A 88 9.23 -11.37 -1.67
C VAL A 88 8.87 -10.41 -2.80
N LEU A 89 8.84 -9.09 -2.55
CA LEU A 89 8.58 -8.09 -3.60
C LEU A 89 9.57 -8.25 -4.77
N ARG A 90 10.87 -8.33 -4.48
CA ARG A 90 11.90 -8.54 -5.51
C ARG A 90 11.63 -9.79 -6.36
N ALA A 91 11.22 -10.89 -5.73
CA ALA A 91 10.89 -12.13 -6.44
C ALA A 91 9.66 -11.96 -7.33
N VAL A 92 8.61 -11.29 -6.85
CA VAL A 92 7.40 -10.97 -7.62
C VAL A 92 7.72 -10.08 -8.81
N LEU A 93 8.48 -8.99 -8.60
CA LEU A 93 8.88 -8.06 -9.67
C LEU A 93 9.69 -8.75 -10.75
N ARG A 94 10.66 -9.60 -10.36
CA ARG A 94 11.44 -10.40 -11.32
C ARG A 94 10.55 -11.36 -12.12
N GLY A 95 9.65 -12.07 -11.45
CA GLY A 95 8.71 -12.98 -12.11
C GLY A 95 7.77 -12.28 -13.09
N ALA A 96 7.42 -11.03 -12.81
CA ALA A 96 6.57 -10.19 -13.65
C ALA A 96 7.34 -9.42 -14.75
N GLY A 97 8.68 -9.50 -14.79
CA GLY A 97 9.51 -8.72 -15.72
C GLY A 97 9.49 -7.21 -15.45
N LEU A 98 9.19 -6.79 -14.22
CA LEU A 98 9.11 -5.39 -13.81
C LEU A 98 10.45 -4.85 -13.27
N PRO A 99 10.69 -3.53 -13.32
CA PRO A 99 11.88 -2.92 -12.76
C PRO A 99 12.02 -3.23 -11.27
N ASN A 100 13.21 -3.63 -10.87
CA ASN A 100 13.57 -3.91 -9.49
C ASN A 100 14.95 -3.29 -9.26
N SER A 101 15.02 -2.01 -8.87
CA SER A 101 16.31 -1.37 -8.56
C SER A 101 16.62 -1.47 -7.07
N ASP A 102 17.87 -1.82 -6.76
CA ASP A 102 18.44 -1.91 -5.40
C ASP A 102 18.85 -0.52 -4.90
N LEU A 103 17.92 0.43 -4.89
CA LEU A 103 18.10 1.73 -4.24
C LEU A 103 17.43 1.74 -2.87
#